data_AF-A0A518CD81-F1
#
_entry.id   AF-A0A518CD81-F1
#
_cell.length_a   1.000
_cell.length_b   1.000
_cell.length_c   1.000
_cell.angle_alpha   90.00
_cell.angle_beta   90.00
_cell.angle_gamma   90.00
#
_symmetry.space_group_name_H-M   'P 1'
#
loop_
_entity.id
_entity.type
_entity.pdbx_description
1 polymer ?
#
loop_
_entity_poly.entity_id
_entity_poly.type
_entity_poly.pdbx_seq_one_letter_code
_entity_poly.pdbx_strand_id
1 'polypeptide(L)'
;MKTASLSTAVLTAWASFVCVSAAADFEVTSQIFRGNARIPAVTYETVFKGAKVYDVVTTPPRQATIIDYDSGQITLLDPQRQVKLTLTIQDVLQHSAYFKSHANFPEGPLWTFLRNPKFEASYDPQTQVLKLAGDPLTYEADLNKIQNQPAVDDYARFCDWSSMLNFICAGGDLPQARIELNNQIRAKEAVPAEVRKTIRHADPTKSISLRSTHEYRWKLQEEDAKLIESIETDLAKAKAVSFDQYVKPAFSTAQK
;
A
#
# COMPACT_ATOMS: atom_id res chain seq x y z
N MET A 1 -65.27 17.30 39.47
CA MET A 1 -65.26 16.76 38.09
C MET A 1 -64.48 17.69 37.18
N LYS A 2 -63.22 17.37 36.88
CA LYS A 2 -62.49 17.88 35.70
C LYS A 2 -61.57 16.75 35.24
N THR A 3 -61.86 16.25 34.05
CA THR A 3 -61.19 15.13 33.36
C THR A 3 -59.87 15.62 32.77
N ALA A 4 -58.77 14.94 33.10
CA ALA A 4 -57.47 15.14 32.46
C ALA A 4 -57.40 14.27 31.19
N SER A 5 -57.16 14.91 30.04
CA SER A 5 -56.98 14.24 28.75
C SER A 5 -55.53 13.74 28.63
N LEU A 6 -55.37 12.47 28.31
CA LEU A 6 -54.10 11.90 27.84
C LEU A 6 -53.76 12.49 26.47
N SER A 7 -52.50 12.89 26.28
CA SER A 7 -51.92 13.13 24.96
C SER A 7 -50.80 12.13 24.75
N THR A 8 -51.10 11.11 23.95
CA THR A 8 -50.16 10.08 23.49
C THR A 8 -49.23 10.71 22.46
N ALA A 9 -47.94 10.83 22.80
CA ALA A 9 -46.91 11.25 21.85
C ALA A 9 -46.54 10.08 20.93
N VAL A 10 -46.81 10.24 19.63
CA VAL A 10 -46.36 9.31 18.59
C VAL A 10 -44.90 9.62 18.29
N LEU A 11 -43.99 8.74 18.72
CA LEU A 11 -42.59 8.75 18.31
C LEU A 11 -42.47 8.20 16.88
N THR A 12 -42.28 9.08 15.91
CA THR A 12 -41.88 8.70 14.55
C THR A 12 -40.38 8.40 14.53
N ALA A 13 -40.03 7.11 14.51
CA ALA A 13 -38.66 6.67 14.30
C ALA A 13 -38.27 6.90 12.84
N TRP A 14 -37.38 7.86 12.59
CA TRP A 14 -36.69 8.00 11.31
C TRP A 14 -35.65 6.89 11.21
N ALA A 15 -35.96 5.84 10.43
CA ALA A 15 -34.97 4.84 10.06
C ALA A 15 -33.97 5.49 9.09
N SER A 16 -32.83 5.94 9.61
CA SER A 16 -31.68 6.30 8.77
C SER A 16 -31.16 5.01 8.13
N PHE A 17 -31.44 4.82 6.84
CA PHE A 17 -30.69 3.87 6.04
C PHE A 17 -29.25 4.37 5.97
N VAL A 18 -28.37 3.83 6.82
CA VAL A 18 -26.94 3.91 6.60
C VAL A 18 -26.68 3.14 5.33
N CYS A 19 -26.50 3.86 4.21
CA CYS A 19 -25.96 3.27 3.00
C CYS A 19 -24.53 2.86 3.35
N VAL A 20 -24.33 1.59 3.68
CA VAL A 20 -22.99 1.01 3.74
C VAL A 20 -22.48 1.11 2.31
N SER A 21 -21.69 2.15 2.03
CA SER A 21 -20.99 2.27 0.75
C SER A 21 -20.13 1.03 0.63
N ALA A 22 -20.50 0.10 -0.25
CA ALA A 22 -19.63 -1.01 -0.60
C ALA A 22 -18.30 -0.44 -1.08
N ALA A 23 -17.19 -1.07 -0.67
CA ALA A 23 -15.88 -0.80 -1.25
C ALA A 23 -15.99 -0.92 -2.78
N ALA A 24 -15.42 0.03 -3.51
CA ALA A 24 -15.44 -0.05 -4.96
C ALA A 24 -14.47 -1.14 -5.41
N ASP A 25 -14.90 -2.02 -6.29
CA ASP A 25 -14.04 -3.01 -6.93
C ASP A 25 -13.29 -2.35 -8.10
N PHE A 26 -11.96 -2.33 -8.06
CA PHE A 26 -11.12 -1.73 -9.09
C PHE A 26 -9.76 -2.42 -9.20
N GLU A 27 -9.05 -2.16 -10.28
CA GLU A 27 -7.68 -2.64 -10.48
C GLU A 27 -6.73 -1.46 -10.67
N VAL A 28 -5.48 -1.66 -10.24
CA VAL A 28 -4.39 -0.72 -10.44
C VAL A 28 -3.17 -1.44 -10.99
N THR A 29 -2.75 -1.05 -12.18
CA THR A 29 -1.48 -1.48 -12.75
C THR A 29 -0.40 -0.49 -12.33
N SER A 30 0.61 -0.97 -11.61
CA SER A 30 1.73 -0.14 -11.15
C SER A 30 3.05 -0.58 -11.76
N GLN A 31 3.81 0.35 -12.32
CA GLN A 31 5.11 0.08 -12.94
C GLN A 31 6.21 0.88 -12.25
N ILE A 32 7.31 0.22 -11.88
CA ILE A 32 8.43 0.85 -11.17
C ILE A 32 9.65 0.94 -12.08
N PHE A 33 10.21 2.12 -12.22
CA PHE A 33 11.38 2.45 -13.05
C PHE A 33 12.55 2.90 -12.19
N ARG A 34 13.77 2.58 -12.62
CA ARG A 34 15.02 3.06 -12.01
C ARG A 34 15.63 4.15 -12.87
N GLY A 35 15.93 5.30 -12.27
CA GLY A 35 16.45 6.46 -12.97
C GLY A 35 15.57 6.85 -14.16
N ASN A 36 16.19 7.05 -15.32
CA ASN A 36 15.50 7.40 -16.57
C ASN A 36 15.20 6.19 -17.46
N ALA A 37 15.17 4.97 -16.90
CA ALA A 37 14.85 3.77 -17.65
C ALA A 37 13.44 3.84 -18.24
N ARG A 38 13.30 3.41 -19.50
CA ARG A 38 12.00 3.33 -20.20
C ARG A 38 11.29 1.99 -19.97
N ILE A 39 12.03 0.96 -19.58
CA ILE A 39 11.50 -0.36 -19.28
C ILE A 39 11.32 -0.44 -17.75
N PRO A 40 10.15 -0.86 -17.24
CA PRO A 40 9.96 -1.03 -15.81
C PRO A 40 10.84 -2.16 -15.28
N ALA A 41 11.41 -1.94 -14.10
CA ALA A 41 12.14 -2.97 -13.37
C ALA A 41 11.17 -3.99 -12.74
N VAL A 42 9.98 -3.55 -12.36
CA VAL A 42 8.93 -4.38 -11.76
C VAL A 42 7.57 -3.84 -12.19
N THR A 43 6.63 -4.75 -12.46
CA THR A 43 5.23 -4.44 -12.72
C THR A 43 4.35 -5.19 -11.72
N TYR A 44 3.34 -4.49 -11.20
CA TYR A 44 2.33 -5.00 -10.29
C TYR A 44 0.95 -4.87 -10.92
N GLU A 45 0.11 -5.89 -10.72
CA GLU A 45 -1.34 -5.81 -10.90
C GLU A 45 -1.99 -5.94 -9.52
N THR A 46 -2.69 -4.89 -9.09
CA THR A 46 -3.34 -4.82 -7.78
C THR A 46 -4.85 -4.78 -7.95
N VAL A 47 -5.53 -5.86 -7.56
CA VAL A 47 -6.99 -5.99 -7.67
C VAL A 47 -7.64 -5.80 -6.30
N PHE A 48 -8.53 -4.81 -6.20
CA PHE A 48 -9.38 -4.54 -5.06
C PHE A 48 -10.75 -5.18 -5.32
N LYS A 49 -11.14 -6.14 -4.48
CA LYS A 49 -12.42 -6.87 -4.60
C LYS A 49 -13.04 -7.08 -3.22
N GLY A 50 -14.12 -6.37 -2.94
CA GLY A 50 -14.74 -6.32 -1.61
C GLY A 50 -13.72 -5.90 -0.56
N ALA A 51 -13.60 -6.68 0.53
CA ALA A 51 -12.62 -6.42 1.59
C ALA A 51 -11.22 -6.99 1.32
N LYS A 52 -10.98 -7.57 0.12
CA LYS A 52 -9.70 -8.18 -0.23
C LYS A 52 -8.93 -7.37 -1.27
N VAL A 53 -7.62 -7.36 -1.12
CA VAL A 53 -6.66 -6.81 -2.10
C VAL A 53 -5.71 -7.91 -2.52
N TYR A 54 -5.56 -8.10 -3.82
CA TYR A 54 -4.64 -9.05 -4.43
C TYR A 54 -3.58 -8.26 -5.20
N ASP A 55 -2.35 -8.23 -4.69
CA ASP A 55 -1.23 -7.53 -5.31
C ASP A 55 -0.23 -8.53 -5.88
N VAL A 56 -0.05 -8.54 -7.20
CA VAL A 56 0.74 -9.55 -7.89
C VAL A 56 1.88 -8.90 -8.64
N VAL A 57 3.10 -9.36 -8.38
CA VAL A 57 4.25 -9.05 -9.23
C VAL A 57 4.13 -9.87 -10.52
N THR A 58 3.96 -9.20 -11.65
CA THR A 58 3.82 -9.87 -12.97
C THR A 58 5.16 -10.10 -13.66
N THR A 59 6.20 -9.37 -13.26
CA THR A 59 7.59 -9.67 -13.66
C THR A 59 8.14 -10.87 -12.88
N PRO A 60 8.78 -11.86 -13.54
CA PRO A 60 9.37 -13.00 -12.84
C PRO A 60 10.47 -12.60 -11.84
N PRO A 61 10.57 -13.27 -10.67
CA PRO A 61 9.69 -14.34 -10.19
C PRO A 61 8.35 -13.78 -9.69
N ARG A 62 7.25 -14.41 -10.12
CA ARG A 62 5.89 -14.03 -9.70
C ARG A 62 5.76 -14.23 -8.18
N GLN A 63 5.26 -13.22 -7.48
CA GLN A 63 4.88 -13.28 -6.07
C GLN A 63 3.52 -12.59 -5.92
N ALA A 64 2.76 -12.98 -4.90
CA ALA A 64 1.48 -12.34 -4.61
C ALA A 64 1.34 -12.01 -3.12
N THR A 65 0.73 -10.86 -2.84
CA THR A 65 0.30 -10.45 -1.50
C THR A 65 -1.22 -10.37 -1.52
N ILE A 66 -1.86 -11.02 -0.55
CA ILE A 66 -3.31 -10.97 -0.36
C ILE A 66 -3.56 -10.33 0.99
N ILE A 67 -4.27 -9.20 1.01
CA ILE A 67 -4.72 -8.54 2.24
C ILE A 67 -6.22 -8.76 2.35
N ASP A 68 -6.67 -9.41 3.43
CA ASP A 68 -8.08 -9.60 3.74
C ASP A 68 -8.41 -8.77 4.98
N TYR A 69 -9.09 -7.65 4.76
CA TYR A 69 -9.43 -6.71 5.82
C TYR A 69 -10.54 -7.22 6.74
N ASP A 70 -11.40 -8.14 6.28
CA ASP A 70 -12.47 -8.71 7.10
C ASP A 70 -11.89 -9.71 8.12
N SER A 71 -10.94 -10.54 7.70
CA SER A 71 -10.26 -11.48 8.60
C SER A 71 -9.05 -10.88 9.33
N GLY A 72 -8.58 -9.69 8.90
CA GLY A 72 -7.40 -9.04 9.46
C GLY A 72 -6.10 -9.80 9.15
N GLN A 73 -6.06 -10.54 8.04
CA GLN A 73 -4.94 -11.39 7.65
C GLN A 73 -4.27 -10.87 6.38
N ILE A 74 -2.97 -11.07 6.31
CA ILE A 74 -2.12 -10.79 5.15
C ILE A 74 -1.40 -12.09 4.80
N THR A 75 -1.58 -12.57 3.57
CA THR A 75 -0.89 -13.75 3.07
C THR A 75 0.08 -13.39 1.96
N LEU A 76 1.35 -13.73 2.15
CA LEU A 76 2.39 -13.67 1.12
C LEU A 76 2.52 -15.03 0.48
N LEU A 77 2.47 -15.08 -0.84
CA LEU A 77 2.55 -16.28 -1.65
C LEU A 77 3.80 -16.22 -2.55
N ASP A 78 4.60 -17.29 -2.48
CA ASP A 78 5.69 -17.55 -3.41
C ASP A 78 5.36 -18.84 -4.19
N PRO A 79 4.75 -18.70 -5.39
CA PRO A 79 4.39 -19.84 -6.23
C PRO A 79 5.60 -20.67 -6.69
N GLN A 80 6.77 -20.03 -6.87
CA GLN A 80 7.98 -20.73 -7.31
C GLN A 80 8.50 -21.68 -6.24
N ARG A 81 8.50 -21.25 -4.97
CA ARG A 81 8.85 -22.09 -3.82
C ARG A 81 7.68 -22.96 -3.34
N GLN A 82 6.47 -22.75 -3.86
CA GLN A 82 5.23 -23.36 -3.41
C GLN A 82 5.00 -23.18 -1.90
N VAL A 83 5.31 -21.98 -1.38
CA VAL A 83 5.10 -21.65 0.04
C VAL A 83 4.23 -20.42 0.22
N LYS A 84 3.54 -20.36 1.36
CA LYS A 84 2.83 -19.17 1.81
C LYS A 84 3.14 -18.84 3.26
N LEU A 85 3.13 -17.56 3.58
CA LEU A 85 3.20 -17.03 4.93
C LEU A 85 1.92 -16.23 5.18
N THR A 86 1.20 -16.55 6.25
CA THR A 86 0.05 -15.76 6.70
C THR A 86 0.41 -15.06 8.00
N LEU A 87 0.22 -13.75 8.03
CA LEU A 87 0.42 -12.87 9.18
C LEU A 87 -0.92 -12.22 9.52
N THR A 88 -1.18 -11.97 10.80
CA THR A 88 -2.21 -11.02 11.18
C THR A 88 -1.70 -9.59 11.00
N ILE A 89 -2.62 -8.63 10.88
CA ILE A 89 -2.32 -7.19 10.97
C ILE A 89 -1.46 -6.89 12.22
N GLN A 90 -1.77 -7.54 13.34
CA GLN A 90 -1.04 -7.35 14.59
C GLN A 90 0.40 -7.88 14.50
N ASP A 91 0.62 -9.02 13.86
CA ASP A 91 1.97 -9.56 13.64
C ASP A 91 2.82 -8.59 12.82
N VAL A 92 2.26 -8.01 11.74
CA VAL A 92 2.98 -7.02 10.92
C VAL A 92 3.37 -5.80 11.74
N LEU A 93 2.47 -5.27 12.56
CA LEU A 93 2.75 -4.15 13.44
C LEU A 93 3.82 -4.48 14.49
N GLN A 94 3.75 -5.67 15.10
CA GLN A 94 4.72 -6.12 16.08
C GLN A 94 6.11 -6.33 15.47
N HIS A 95 6.21 -6.97 14.30
CA HIS A 95 7.46 -7.11 13.57
C HIS A 95 8.04 -5.74 13.18
N SER A 96 7.20 -4.83 12.68
CA SER A 96 7.63 -3.48 12.32
C SER A 96 8.17 -2.70 13.53
N ALA A 97 7.48 -2.76 14.67
CA ALA A 97 7.94 -2.13 15.92
C ALA A 97 9.24 -2.76 16.44
N TYR A 98 9.34 -4.10 16.39
CA TYR A 98 10.53 -4.85 16.81
C TYR A 98 11.74 -4.46 15.94
N PHE A 99 11.64 -4.53 14.61
CA PHE A 99 12.74 -4.16 13.73
C PHE A 99 13.12 -2.68 13.88
N LYS A 100 12.15 -1.78 14.00
CA LYS A 100 12.44 -0.36 14.24
C LYS A 100 13.25 -0.09 15.52
N SER A 101 13.10 -0.93 16.55
CA SER A 101 13.76 -0.76 17.85
C SER A 101 15.03 -1.59 18.02
N HIS A 102 15.15 -2.72 17.33
CA HIS A 102 16.22 -3.70 17.56
C HIS A 102 17.10 -3.97 16.33
N ALA A 103 16.72 -3.52 15.12
CA ALA A 103 17.55 -3.72 13.94
C ALA A 103 18.74 -2.74 13.91
N ASN A 104 19.88 -3.25 13.46
CA ASN A 104 21.05 -2.44 13.17
C ASN A 104 20.86 -1.76 11.81
N PHE A 105 20.22 -0.60 11.81
CA PHE A 105 20.08 0.20 10.59
C PHE A 105 21.42 0.78 10.16
N PRO A 106 21.67 0.87 8.84
CA PRO A 106 22.85 1.56 8.34
C PRO A 106 22.94 2.99 8.87
N GLU A 107 24.16 3.46 9.06
CA GLU A 107 24.40 4.87 9.34
C GLU A 107 24.31 5.70 8.05
N GLY A 108 24.01 6.99 8.20
CA GLY A 108 24.06 7.95 7.10
C GLY A 108 22.82 8.84 7.01
N PRO A 109 22.86 9.88 6.15
CA PRO A 109 21.84 10.92 6.11
C PRO A 109 20.43 10.39 5.86
N LEU A 110 20.26 9.43 4.94
CA LEU A 110 18.95 8.84 4.63
C LEU A 110 18.35 8.11 5.83
N TRP A 111 19.11 7.21 6.48
CA TRP A 111 18.59 6.44 7.61
C TRP A 111 18.33 7.31 8.83
N THR A 112 19.14 8.35 9.05
CA THR A 112 18.85 9.38 10.08
C THR A 112 17.53 10.09 9.78
N PHE A 113 17.32 10.53 8.54
CA PHE A 113 16.07 11.16 8.12
C PHE A 113 14.86 10.24 8.29
N LEU A 114 14.96 9.00 7.82
CA LEU A 114 13.87 8.02 7.81
C LEU A 114 13.36 7.62 9.21
N ARG A 115 14.15 7.80 10.28
CA ARG A 115 13.72 7.52 11.66
C ARG A 115 12.60 8.46 12.12
N ASN A 116 12.61 9.70 11.64
CA ASN A 116 11.61 10.73 11.94
C ASN A 116 11.54 11.73 10.77
N PRO A 117 10.97 11.32 9.62
CA PRO A 117 10.98 12.13 8.42
C PRO A 117 10.19 13.41 8.66
N LYS A 118 10.80 14.55 8.33
CA LYS A 118 10.16 15.86 8.34
C LYS A 118 10.21 16.43 6.94
N PHE A 119 9.05 16.60 6.34
CA PHE A 119 8.91 17.14 4.99
C PHE A 119 8.31 18.53 5.03
N GLU A 120 8.82 19.40 4.16
CA GLU A 120 8.12 20.59 3.71
C GLU A 120 7.20 20.17 2.57
N ALA A 121 5.89 20.25 2.81
CA ALA A 121 4.88 19.87 1.83
C ALA A 121 4.38 21.09 1.05
N SER A 122 4.31 20.97 -0.26
CA SER A 122 3.70 21.96 -1.16
C SER A 122 2.82 21.26 -2.18
N TYR A 123 1.69 21.88 -2.53
CA TYR A 123 0.77 21.36 -3.55
C TYR A 123 0.41 22.48 -4.51
N ASP A 124 0.60 22.22 -5.80
CA ASP A 124 0.12 23.10 -6.86
C ASP A 124 -1.23 22.58 -7.39
N PRO A 125 -2.33 23.32 -7.17
CA PRO A 125 -3.66 22.90 -7.61
C PRO A 125 -3.87 22.98 -9.13
N GLN A 126 -3.06 23.77 -9.86
CA GLN A 126 -3.18 23.91 -11.30
C GLN A 126 -2.59 22.69 -12.02
N THR A 127 -1.41 22.24 -11.57
CA THR A 127 -0.72 21.08 -12.13
C THR A 127 -1.06 19.78 -11.41
N GLN A 128 -1.75 19.86 -10.27
CA GLN A 128 -2.06 18.74 -9.37
C GLN A 128 -0.82 18.00 -8.88
N VAL A 129 0.30 18.70 -8.75
CA VAL A 129 1.57 18.14 -8.27
C VAL A 129 1.71 18.37 -6.77
N LEU A 130 1.88 17.27 -6.03
CA LEU A 130 2.26 17.27 -4.62
C LEU A 130 3.76 17.05 -4.51
N LYS A 131 4.44 17.88 -3.71
CA LYS A 131 5.86 17.74 -3.40
C LYS A 131 6.07 17.68 -1.90
N LEU A 132 6.83 16.68 -1.45
CA LEU A 132 7.32 16.53 -0.07
C LEU A 132 8.84 16.63 -0.11
N ALA A 133 9.37 17.80 0.24
CA ALA A 133 10.81 18.06 0.24
C ALA A 133 11.39 17.83 1.64
N GLY A 134 12.36 16.92 1.75
CA GLY A 134 13.20 16.71 2.92
C GLY A 134 14.64 16.50 2.48
N ASP A 135 15.57 16.42 3.42
CA ASP A 135 16.99 16.16 3.14
C ASP A 135 17.45 14.85 3.80
N PRO A 136 17.88 13.82 3.04
CA PRO A 136 18.16 13.82 1.59
C PRO A 136 16.98 13.42 0.67
N LEU A 137 15.80 13.15 1.22
CA LEU A 137 14.70 12.49 0.51
C LEU A 137 13.66 13.49 -0.01
N THR A 138 13.29 13.37 -1.29
CA THR A 138 12.16 14.12 -1.86
C THR A 138 11.21 13.17 -2.57
N TYR A 139 9.92 13.41 -2.36
CA TYR A 139 8.85 12.84 -3.18
C TYR A 139 8.19 13.94 -4.00
N GLU A 140 7.88 13.62 -5.26
CA GLU A 140 6.98 14.39 -6.10
C GLU A 140 5.93 13.43 -6.64
N ALA A 141 4.65 13.80 -6.59
CA ALA A 141 3.55 12.97 -7.04
C ALA A 141 2.60 13.79 -7.92
N ASP A 142 2.37 13.30 -9.13
CA ASP A 142 1.35 13.81 -10.02
C ASP A 142 0.03 13.14 -9.61
N LEU A 143 -0.98 13.91 -9.23
CA LEU A 143 -2.21 13.38 -8.63
C LEU A 143 -3.39 13.42 -9.61
N ASN A 144 -4.23 12.39 -9.53
CA ASN A 144 -5.55 12.36 -10.16
C ASN A 144 -6.62 12.47 -9.06
N LYS A 145 -7.39 13.56 -9.08
CA LYS A 145 -8.58 13.67 -8.22
C LYS A 145 -9.67 12.71 -8.69
N ILE A 146 -10.28 12.01 -7.75
CA ILE A 146 -11.39 11.10 -8.04
C ILE A 146 -12.56 11.37 -7.09
N GLN A 147 -13.78 11.29 -7.62
CA GLN A 147 -15.00 11.47 -6.82
C GLN A 147 -15.45 10.13 -6.20
N ASN A 148 -14.52 9.44 -5.53
CA ASN A 148 -14.76 8.16 -4.89
C ASN A 148 -13.83 8.02 -3.67
N GLN A 149 -14.21 8.65 -2.57
CA GLN A 149 -13.40 8.64 -1.35
C GLN A 149 -13.12 7.23 -0.80
N PRO A 150 -14.08 6.28 -0.79
CA PRO A 150 -13.78 4.90 -0.41
C PRO A 150 -12.60 4.28 -1.20
N ALA A 151 -12.55 4.47 -2.51
CA ALA A 151 -11.44 3.96 -3.32
C ALA A 151 -10.09 4.65 -3.01
N VAL A 152 -10.11 5.96 -2.72
CA VAL A 152 -8.92 6.70 -2.25
C VAL A 152 -8.42 6.11 -0.93
N ASP A 153 -9.32 5.86 0.02
CA ASP A 153 -8.97 5.32 1.33
C ASP A 153 -8.46 3.88 1.23
N ASP A 154 -9.09 3.05 0.39
CA ASP A 154 -8.67 1.66 0.15
C ASP A 154 -7.28 1.60 -0.48
N TYR A 155 -7.02 2.41 -1.51
CA TYR A 155 -5.71 2.47 -2.15
C TYR A 155 -4.63 2.98 -1.20
N ALA A 156 -4.90 4.04 -0.43
CA ALA A 156 -3.96 4.57 0.56
C ALA A 156 -3.65 3.54 1.66
N ARG A 157 -4.67 2.85 2.18
CA ARG A 157 -4.53 1.79 3.17
C ARG A 157 -3.69 0.63 2.65
N PHE A 158 -3.92 0.20 1.40
CA PHE A 158 -3.07 -0.79 0.74
C PHE A 158 -1.61 -0.32 0.64
N CYS A 159 -1.37 0.91 0.20
CA CYS A 159 -0.01 1.46 0.05
C CYS A 159 0.75 1.48 1.40
N ASP A 160 0.05 1.77 2.50
CA ASP A 160 0.64 1.73 3.84
C ASP A 160 1.04 0.31 4.23
N TRP A 161 0.14 -0.67 4.05
CA TRP A 161 0.44 -2.07 4.34
C TRP A 161 1.56 -2.63 3.47
N SER A 162 1.55 -2.33 2.17
CA SER A 162 2.62 -2.70 1.25
C SER A 162 3.98 -2.13 1.72
N SER A 163 4.00 -0.87 2.19
CA SER A 163 5.22 -0.25 2.73
C SER A 163 5.72 -0.96 3.99
N MET A 164 4.82 -1.34 4.90
CA MET A 164 5.19 -2.10 6.11
C MET A 164 5.69 -3.51 5.77
N LEU A 165 5.05 -4.20 4.83
CA LEU A 165 5.47 -5.53 4.39
C LEU A 165 6.84 -5.50 3.72
N ASN A 166 7.10 -4.52 2.86
CA ASN A 166 8.42 -4.33 2.24
C ASN A 166 9.51 -4.11 3.30
N PHE A 167 9.20 -3.35 4.36
CA PHE A 167 10.12 -3.15 5.47
C PHE A 167 10.44 -4.46 6.21
N ILE A 168 9.41 -5.23 6.61
CA ILE A 168 9.63 -6.42 7.45
C ILE A 168 10.11 -7.65 6.64
N CYS A 169 9.73 -7.79 5.37
CA CYS A 169 10.01 -8.99 4.58
C CYS A 169 11.18 -8.84 3.59
N ALA A 170 11.44 -7.63 3.08
CA ALA A 170 12.45 -7.39 2.05
C ALA A 170 13.62 -6.52 2.52
N GLY A 171 13.59 -6.04 3.78
CA GLY A 171 14.60 -5.12 4.31
C GLY A 171 14.58 -3.77 3.59
N GLY A 172 13.42 -3.33 3.14
CA GLY A 172 13.25 -2.01 2.54
C GLY A 172 13.49 -0.87 3.53
N ASP A 173 13.37 0.36 3.04
CA ASP A 173 13.43 1.57 3.87
C ASP A 173 12.33 1.55 4.96
N LEU A 174 12.57 2.30 6.04
CA LEU A 174 11.54 2.55 7.06
C LEU A 174 10.26 3.14 6.43
N PRO A 175 9.06 2.62 6.79
CA PRO A 175 7.83 2.93 6.06
C PRO A 175 7.31 4.36 6.27
N GLN A 176 7.76 5.06 7.32
CA GLN A 176 7.18 6.33 7.77
C GLN A 176 7.18 7.42 6.69
N ALA A 177 8.26 7.49 5.90
CA ALA A 177 8.34 8.49 4.84
C ALA A 177 7.31 8.25 3.73
N ARG A 178 7.05 6.98 3.40
CA ARG A 178 6.03 6.61 2.42
C ARG A 178 4.62 6.76 2.97
N ILE A 179 4.39 6.41 4.24
CA ILE A 179 3.11 6.63 4.92
C ILE A 179 2.75 8.12 4.94
N GLU A 180 3.71 9.01 5.21
CA GLU A 180 3.46 10.46 5.16
C GLU A 180 3.06 10.93 3.75
N LEU A 181 3.72 10.43 2.70
CA LEU A 181 3.30 10.70 1.32
C LEU A 181 1.85 10.23 1.08
N ASN A 182 1.53 9.00 1.46
CA ASN A 182 0.20 8.43 1.27
C ASN A 182 -0.88 9.26 2.01
N ASN A 183 -0.60 9.69 3.24
CA ASN A 183 -1.48 10.57 4.02
C ASN A 183 -1.76 11.91 3.32
N GLN A 184 -0.71 12.54 2.78
CA GLN A 184 -0.84 13.81 2.06
C GLN A 184 -1.66 13.65 0.78
N ILE A 185 -1.45 12.56 0.04
CA ILE A 185 -2.25 12.24 -1.16
C ILE A 185 -3.71 12.01 -0.79
N ARG A 186 -3.98 11.17 0.22
CA ARG A 186 -5.34 10.87 0.70
C ARG A 186 -6.09 12.13 1.14
N ALA A 187 -5.40 13.03 1.84
CA ALA A 187 -5.96 14.31 2.28
C ALA A 187 -6.32 15.27 1.12
N LYS A 188 -5.90 14.98 -0.11
CA LYS A 188 -6.32 15.68 -1.33
C LYS A 188 -7.43 14.97 -2.10
N GLU A 189 -8.00 13.91 -1.55
CA GLU A 189 -9.07 13.11 -2.18
C GLU A 189 -8.65 12.62 -3.58
N ALA A 190 -7.40 12.15 -3.66
CA ALA A 190 -6.74 11.83 -4.91
C ALA A 190 -5.98 10.51 -4.83
N VAL A 191 -5.64 9.98 -6.01
CA VAL A 191 -4.73 8.84 -6.18
C VAL A 191 -3.53 9.29 -7.02
N PRO A 192 -2.32 8.72 -6.83
CA PRO A 192 -1.17 9.09 -7.64
C PRO A 192 -1.30 8.54 -9.06
N ALA A 193 -1.01 9.35 -10.07
CA ALA A 193 -0.75 8.90 -11.45
C ALA A 193 0.73 8.53 -11.63
N GLU A 194 1.62 9.34 -11.06
CA GLU A 194 3.05 9.08 -11.01
C GLU A 194 3.62 9.51 -9.64
N VAL A 195 4.58 8.75 -9.13
CA VAL A 195 5.37 9.12 -7.95
C VAL A 195 6.85 9.05 -8.30
N ARG A 196 7.58 10.13 -8.05
CA ARG A 196 9.04 10.22 -8.18
C ARG A 196 9.64 10.30 -6.79
N LYS A 197 10.64 9.46 -6.53
CA LYS A 197 11.44 9.46 -5.30
C LYS A 197 12.88 9.79 -5.66
N THR A 198 13.43 10.82 -5.02
CA THR A 198 14.84 11.16 -5.15
C THR A 198 15.52 11.10 -3.80
N ILE A 199 16.62 10.34 -3.73
CA ILE A 199 17.54 10.32 -2.59
C ILE A 199 18.82 11.02 -3.04
N ARG A 200 19.09 12.20 -2.47
CA ARG A 200 20.30 12.96 -2.78
C ARG A 200 21.49 12.43 -2.00
N HIS A 201 22.63 12.38 -2.66
CA HIS A 201 23.92 12.13 -2.03
C HIS A 201 24.83 13.35 -2.20
N ALA A 202 25.82 13.49 -1.33
CA ALA A 202 26.82 14.57 -1.42
C ALA A 202 27.55 14.58 -2.77
N ASP A 203 27.79 13.39 -3.32
CA ASP A 203 28.14 13.20 -4.72
C ASP A 203 26.85 13.04 -5.55
N PRO A 204 26.48 14.01 -6.40
CA PRO A 204 25.25 13.96 -7.17
C PRO A 204 25.16 12.75 -8.10
N THR A 205 26.30 12.20 -8.55
CA THR A 205 26.34 11.03 -9.44
C THR A 205 25.87 9.74 -8.75
N LYS A 206 25.86 9.74 -7.41
CA LYS A 206 25.36 8.64 -6.58
C LYS A 206 23.90 8.84 -6.14
N SER A 207 23.26 9.93 -6.56
CA SER A 207 21.85 10.17 -6.22
C SER A 207 20.97 9.12 -6.87
N ILE A 208 20.02 8.60 -6.09
CA ILE A 208 19.10 7.57 -6.54
C ILE A 208 17.80 8.24 -6.95
N SER A 209 17.31 7.92 -8.14
CA SER A 209 15.99 8.31 -8.61
C SER A 209 15.16 7.08 -8.93
N LEU A 210 13.94 7.03 -8.41
CA LEU A 210 12.94 6.01 -8.71
C LEU A 210 11.67 6.72 -9.17
N ARG A 211 10.95 6.08 -10.10
CA ARG A 211 9.68 6.57 -10.62
C ARG A 211 8.68 5.41 -10.63
N SER A 212 7.45 5.63 -10.18
CA SER A 212 6.37 4.67 -10.35
C SER A 212 5.18 5.32 -11.04
N THR A 213 4.60 4.64 -12.03
CA THR A 213 3.35 5.05 -12.67
C THR A 213 2.22 4.13 -12.23
N HIS A 214 1.00 4.67 -12.21
CA HIS A 214 -0.19 3.98 -11.73
C HIS A 214 -1.36 4.23 -12.68
N GLU A 215 -1.87 3.17 -13.29
CA GLU A 215 -3.03 3.20 -14.17
C GLU A 215 -4.20 2.53 -13.46
N TYR A 216 -5.35 3.21 -13.40
CA TYR A 216 -6.51 2.76 -12.63
C TYR A 216 -7.63 2.33 -13.56
N ARG A 217 -8.21 1.16 -13.25
CA ARG A 217 -9.43 0.69 -13.87
C ARG A 217 -10.53 0.56 -12.82
N TRP A 218 -11.45 1.53 -12.80
CA TRP A 218 -12.55 1.66 -11.83
C TRP A 218 -13.68 0.63 -11.95
N LYS A 219 -13.42 -0.48 -12.65
CA LYS A 219 -14.34 -1.61 -12.78
C LYS A 219 -13.55 -2.85 -13.17
N LEU A 220 -13.73 -3.93 -12.43
CA LEU A 220 -13.09 -5.20 -12.76
C LEU A 220 -13.56 -5.78 -14.09
N GLN A 221 -12.66 -6.47 -14.77
CA GLN A 221 -12.86 -7.22 -15.99
C GLN A 221 -12.70 -8.74 -15.75
N GLU A 222 -12.96 -9.53 -16.78
CA GLU A 222 -12.87 -11.01 -16.70
C GLU A 222 -11.44 -11.49 -16.39
N GLU A 223 -10.44 -10.78 -16.88
CA GLU A 223 -9.02 -11.04 -16.59
C GLU A 223 -8.68 -10.90 -15.10
N ASP A 224 -9.29 -9.94 -14.39
CA ASP A 224 -9.10 -9.79 -12.94
C ASP A 224 -9.66 -11.00 -12.17
N ALA A 225 -10.82 -11.51 -12.60
CA ALA A 225 -11.42 -12.70 -12.02
C ALA A 225 -10.53 -13.94 -12.23
N LYS A 226 -9.95 -14.09 -13.43
CA LYS A 226 -8.99 -15.17 -13.75
C LYS A 226 -7.70 -15.04 -12.95
N LEU A 227 -7.20 -13.80 -12.76
CA LEU A 227 -6.03 -13.53 -11.93
C LEU A 227 -6.28 -13.98 -10.49
N ILE A 228 -7.41 -13.58 -9.89
CA ILE A 228 -7.81 -14.00 -8.55
C ILE A 228 -7.92 -15.52 -8.47
N GLU A 229 -8.62 -16.17 -9.40
CA GLU A 229 -8.78 -17.63 -9.42
C GLU A 229 -7.42 -18.36 -9.48
N SER A 230 -6.48 -17.85 -10.28
CA SER A 230 -5.11 -18.37 -10.34
C SER A 230 -4.41 -18.26 -8.98
N ILE A 231 -4.50 -17.12 -8.30
CA ILE A 231 -3.88 -16.91 -6.99
C ILE A 231 -4.49 -17.85 -5.95
N GLU A 232 -5.82 -17.94 -5.89
CA GLU A 232 -6.54 -18.81 -4.95
C GLU A 232 -6.19 -20.29 -5.18
N THR A 233 -6.03 -20.70 -6.44
CA THR A 233 -5.54 -22.04 -6.80
C THR A 233 -4.13 -22.31 -6.29
N ASP A 234 -3.22 -21.35 -6.41
CA ASP A 234 -1.85 -21.48 -5.92
C ASP A 234 -1.81 -21.45 -4.38
N LEU A 235 -2.64 -20.62 -3.75
CA LEU A 235 -2.80 -20.57 -2.29
C LEU A 235 -3.25 -21.91 -1.70
N ALA A 236 -4.15 -22.63 -2.38
CA ALA A 236 -4.63 -23.93 -1.96
C ALA A 236 -3.53 -25.00 -1.98
N LYS A 237 -2.56 -24.87 -2.90
CA LYS A 237 -1.44 -25.81 -3.07
C LYS A 237 -0.23 -25.46 -2.20
N ALA A 238 -0.04 -24.18 -1.88
CA ALA A 238 1.13 -23.68 -1.19
C ALA A 238 1.22 -24.17 0.26
N LYS A 239 2.42 -24.63 0.64
CA LYS A 239 2.74 -25.05 2.00
C LYS A 239 2.87 -23.83 2.92
N ALA A 240 2.16 -23.82 4.04
CA ALA A 240 2.34 -22.80 5.06
C ALA A 240 3.73 -22.90 5.71
N VAL A 241 4.41 -21.76 5.85
CA VAL A 241 5.73 -21.65 6.49
C VAL A 241 5.73 -20.52 7.51
N SER A 242 6.69 -20.57 8.45
CA SER A 242 6.93 -19.49 9.42
C SER A 242 7.52 -18.24 8.75
N PHE A 243 7.44 -17.10 9.44
CA PHE A 243 8.04 -15.84 9.01
C PHE A 243 9.52 -16.02 8.63
N ASP A 244 10.32 -16.59 9.54
CA ASP A 244 11.75 -16.84 9.32
C ASP A 244 12.03 -17.70 8.09
N GLN A 245 11.24 -18.75 7.87
CA GLN A 245 11.39 -19.62 6.70
C GLN A 245 11.01 -18.90 5.41
N TYR A 246 10.05 -17.98 5.46
CA TYR A 246 9.64 -17.20 4.30
C TYR A 246 10.74 -16.20 3.91
N VAL A 247 11.28 -15.45 4.87
CA VAL A 247 12.21 -14.34 4.62
C VAL A 247 13.69 -14.77 4.44
N LYS A 248 14.13 -15.87 5.05
CA LYS A 248 15.53 -16.35 4.98
C LYS A 248 16.10 -16.44 3.54
N PRO A 249 15.38 -16.98 2.54
CA PRO A 249 15.89 -17.04 1.17
C PRO A 249 16.01 -15.66 0.51
N ALA A 250 15.11 -14.71 0.81
CA ALA A 250 15.10 -13.37 0.20
C ALA A 250 16.32 -12.53 0.63
N PHE A 251 16.81 -12.70 1.86
CA PHE A 251 18.01 -12.02 2.35
C PHE A 251 19.33 -12.69 1.91
N SER A 252 19.29 -13.94 1.46
CA SER A 252 20.50 -14.66 0.99
C SER A 252 20.96 -14.22 -0.39
N THR A 253 20.07 -13.70 -1.23
CA THR A 253 20.36 -13.21 -2.59
C THR A 253 20.75 -11.73 -2.66
N ALA A 254 20.46 -10.95 -1.61
CA ALA A 254 20.80 -9.52 -1.54
C ALA A 254 22.25 -9.23 -1.09
N GLN A 255 23.06 -10.27 -0.82
CA GLN A 255 24.47 -10.18 -0.43
C GLN A 255 25.46 -10.53 -1.56
N LYS A 256 25.05 -10.48 -2.84
CA LYS A 256 25.95 -10.63 -3.98
C LYS A 256 26.00 -9.38 -4.85
#